data_AF-A0A4Y9ILW7-F1
#
_entry.id   AF-A0A4Y9ILW7-F1
#
_cell.length_a   1.000
_cell.length_b   1.000
_cell.length_c   1.000
_cell.angle_alpha   90.00
_cell.angle_beta   90.00
_cell.angle_gamma   90.00
#
_symmetry.space_group_name_H-M   'P 1'
#
loop_
_entity.id
_entity.type
_entity.pdbx_description
1 polymer ?
#
loop_
_entity_poly.entity_id
_entity_poly.type
_entity_poly.pdbx_seq_one_letter_code
_entity_poly.pdbx_strand_id
1 'polypeptide(L)' 'EAKANVDNATTNAEVDTAKTDGTTAINEVNPNADSKNAAKAAIDTAAETKKSAIDNRKDLTDEEKDAAKKDVDD' A
#
# COMPACT_ATOMS: atom_id res chain seq x y z
N GLU A 1 -24.69 -6.74 -7.22
CA GLU A 1 -25.52 -7.77 -6.57
C GLU A 1 -26.52 -7.21 -5.56
N ALA A 2 -26.10 -6.60 -4.45
CA ALA A 2 -27.03 -6.19 -3.39
C ALA A 2 -28.26 -5.38 -3.86
N LYS A 3 -28.07 -4.39 -4.76
CA LYS A 3 -29.18 -3.60 -5.31
C LYS A 3 -30.18 -4.44 -6.13
N ALA A 4 -29.69 -5.36 -6.95
CA ALA A 4 -30.53 -6.24 -7.76
C ALA A 4 -31.30 -7.26 -6.89
N ASN A 5 -30.71 -7.72 -5.78
CA ASN A 5 -31.38 -8.61 -4.84
C ASN A 5 -32.53 -7.89 -4.09
N VAL A 6 -32.35 -6.61 -3.77
CA VAL A 6 -33.43 -5.77 -3.22
C VAL A 6 -34.52 -5.50 -4.26
N ASP A 7 -34.16 -5.21 -5.51
CA ASP A 7 -35.11 -4.95 -6.59
C ASP A 7 -35.98 -6.19 -6.93
N ASN A 8 -35.45 -7.39 -6.71
CA ASN A 8 -36.16 -8.67 -6.91
C ASN A 8 -36.91 -9.19 -5.67
N ALA A 9 -36.72 -8.56 -4.51
CA ALA A 9 -37.36 -9.00 -3.27
C ALA A 9 -38.88 -8.75 -3.35
N THR A 10 -39.66 -9.77 -3.02
CA THR A 10 -41.13 -9.71 -3.01
C THR A 10 -41.69 -9.57 -1.60
N THR A 11 -40.83 -9.72 -0.59
CA THR A 11 -41.17 -9.63 0.83
C THR A 11 -40.18 -8.78 1.61
N ASN A 12 -40.61 -8.24 2.75
CA ASN A 12 -39.73 -7.48 3.65
C ASN A 12 -38.56 -8.33 4.18
N ALA A 13 -38.80 -9.62 4.42
CA ALA A 13 -37.76 -10.54 4.89
C ALA A 13 -36.63 -10.67 3.86
N GLU A 14 -36.96 -10.78 2.57
CA GLU A 14 -35.98 -10.84 1.49
C GLU A 14 -35.19 -9.54 1.35
N VAL A 15 -35.82 -8.38 1.56
CA VAL A 15 -35.13 -7.08 1.61
C VAL A 15 -34.13 -7.02 2.76
N ASP A 16 -34.50 -7.50 3.94
CA ASP A 16 -33.62 -7.52 5.12
C ASP A 16 -32.42 -8.47 4.92
N THR A 17 -32.64 -9.62 4.28
CA THR A 17 -31.57 -10.52 3.87
C THR A 17 -30.64 -9.87 2.86
N ALA A 18 -31.17 -9.30 1.77
CA ALA A 18 -30.37 -8.65 0.73
C ALA A 18 -29.56 -7.46 1.27
N LYS A 19 -30.12 -6.73 2.23
CA LYS A 19 -29.43 -5.66 2.96
C LYS A 19 -28.27 -6.22 3.78
N THR A 20 -28.52 -7.27 4.58
CA THR A 20 -27.50 -7.91 5.42
C THR A 20 -26.34 -8.42 4.57
N ASP A 21 -26.64 -9.20 3.53
CA ASP A 21 -25.65 -9.75 2.61
C ASP A 21 -24.84 -8.65 1.92
N GLY A 22 -25.54 -7.60 1.46
CA GLY A 22 -24.89 -6.43 0.86
C GLY A 22 -23.94 -5.71 1.83
N THR A 23 -24.33 -5.54 3.09
CA THR A 23 -23.48 -4.92 4.10
C THR A 23 -22.29 -5.79 4.49
N THR A 24 -22.47 -7.11 4.57
CA THR A 24 -21.39 -8.06 4.82
C THR A 24 -20.38 -8.03 3.67
N ALA A 25 -20.85 -8.11 2.42
CA ALA A 25 -19.99 -8.05 1.25
C ALA A 25 -19.18 -6.75 1.18
N ILE A 26 -19.77 -5.60 1.54
CA ILE A 26 -19.05 -4.32 1.62
C ILE A 26 -17.99 -4.35 2.73
N ASN A 27 -18.31 -4.88 3.91
CA ASN A 27 -17.37 -4.95 5.03
C ASN A 27 -16.20 -5.93 4.75
N GLU A 28 -16.44 -6.95 3.94
CA GLU A 28 -15.42 -7.90 3.49
C GLU A 28 -14.49 -7.33 2.41
N VAL A 29 -14.84 -6.18 1.81
CA VAL A 29 -13.91 -5.45 0.94
C VAL A 29 -12.76 -4.91 1.79
N ASN A 30 -11.68 -5.67 1.85
CA ASN A 30 -10.40 -5.23 2.39
C ASN A 30 -9.55 -4.65 1.24
N PRO A 31 -9.38 -3.32 1.15
CA PRO A 31 -8.54 -2.74 0.11
C PRO A 31 -7.11 -3.25 0.27
N ASN A 32 -6.58 -3.86 -0.79
CA ASN A 32 -5.24 -4.40 -0.74
C ASN A 32 -4.21 -3.26 -0.54
N ALA A 33 -3.56 -3.25 0.63
CA ALA A 33 -2.53 -2.28 0.99
C ALA A 33 -1.15 -2.60 0.38
N ASP A 34 -1.04 -3.65 -0.44
CA ASP A 34 0.21 -4.09 -1.07
C ASP A 34 0.90 -2.98 -1.87
N SER A 35 0.13 -2.11 -2.52
CA SER A 35 0.69 -0.97 -3.26
C SER A 35 1.50 -0.03 -2.35
N LYS A 36 1.09 0.14 -1.09
CA LYS A 36 1.78 0.99 -0.11
C LYS A 36 3.06 0.33 0.40
N ASN A 37 3.06 -0.99 0.55
CA ASN A 37 4.23 -1.75 0.99
C ASN A 37 5.27 -1.87 -0.14
N ALA A 38 4.82 -2.14 -1.36
CA ALA A 38 5.68 -2.18 -2.55
C ALA A 38 6.37 -0.83 -2.79
N ALA A 39 5.65 0.28 -2.64
CA ALA A 39 6.22 1.62 -2.77
C ALA A 39 7.30 1.91 -1.71
N LYS A 40 7.10 1.48 -0.46
CA LYS A 40 8.15 1.59 0.59
C LYS A 40 9.39 0.80 0.22
N ALA A 41 9.22 -0.47 -0.12
CA ALA A 41 10.34 -1.34 -0.49
C ALA A 41 11.15 -0.79 -1.69
N ALA A 42 10.47 -0.18 -2.67
CA ALA A 42 11.14 0.46 -3.80
C ALA A 42 11.97 1.69 -3.40
N ILE A 43 11.46 2.50 -2.45
CA ILE A 43 12.19 3.65 -1.90
C ILE A 43 13.43 3.17 -1.12
N ASP A 44 13.26 2.16 -0.27
CA ASP A 44 14.35 1.59 0.53
C ASP A 44 15.46 1.03 -0.38
N THR A 45 15.07 0.28 -1.42
CA THR A 45 16.01 -0.27 -2.43
C THR A 45 16.77 0.85 -3.16
N ALA A 46 16.08 1.93 -3.54
CA ALA A 46 16.70 3.06 -4.22
C ALA A 46 17.68 3.81 -3.30
N ALA A 47 17.34 3.98 -2.02
CA ALA A 47 18.21 4.57 -1.02
C ALA A 47 19.48 3.72 -0.83
N GLU A 48 19.34 2.40 -0.64
CA GLU A 48 20.47 1.47 -0.50
C GLU A 48 21.40 1.47 -1.72
N THR A 49 20.82 1.49 -2.92
CA THR A 49 21.57 1.57 -4.18
C THR A 49 22.41 2.85 -4.23
N LYS A 50 21.80 3.98 -3.85
CA LYS A 50 22.47 5.29 -3.85
C LYS A 50 23.59 5.35 -2.79
N LYS A 51 23.37 4.81 -1.59
CA LYS A 51 24.42 4.71 -0.55
C LYS A 51 25.58 3.83 -1.01
N SER A 52 25.30 2.69 -1.63
CA SER A 52 26.34 1.80 -2.17
C SER A 52 27.16 2.49 -3.27
N ALA A 53 26.52 3.31 -4.10
CA ALA A 53 27.23 4.10 -5.11
C ALA A 53 28.14 5.16 -4.45
N ILE A 54 27.71 5.80 -3.37
CA ILE A 54 28.50 6.76 -2.58
C ILE A 54 29.70 6.05 -1.93
N ASP A 55 29.51 4.90 -1.29
CA ASP A 55 30.60 4.15 -0.64
C ASP A 55 31.69 3.72 -1.62
N ASN A 56 31.29 3.37 -2.85
CA ASN A 56 32.20 2.97 -3.92
C ASN A 56 33.02 4.12 -4.51
N ARG A 57 32.68 5.38 -4.25
CA ARG A 57 33.47 6.53 -4.72
C ARG A 57 34.85 6.55 -4.04
N LYS A 58 35.90 6.65 -4.84
CA LYS A 58 37.31 6.65 -4.36
C LYS A 58 37.90 8.05 -4.26
N ASP A 59 37.16 9.04 -4.73
CA ASP A 59 37.51 10.46 -4.78
C ASP A 59 36.88 11.29 -3.65
N LEU A 60 36.16 10.64 -2.73
CA LEU A 60 35.57 11.27 -1.54
C LEU A 60 36.28 10.79 -0.27
N THR A 61 36.39 11.65 0.73
CA THR A 61 36.76 11.24 2.08
C THR A 61 35.62 10.48 2.75
N ASP A 62 35.93 9.80 3.86
CA ASP A 62 34.91 9.05 4.60
C ASP A 62 33.87 9.99 5.22
N GLU A 63 34.27 11.17 5.70
CA GLU A 63 33.36 12.19 6.21
C GLU A 63 32.39 12.71 5.13
N GLU A 64 32.88 12.92 3.91
CA GLU A 64 32.04 13.36 2.78
C GLU A 64 31.04 12.28 2.37
N LYS A 65 31.44 11.00 2.43
CA LYS A 65 30.53 9.88 2.17
C LYS A 65 29.46 9.75 3.24
N ASP A 66 29.84 9.89 4.51
CA ASP A 66 28.89 9.78 5.62
C ASP A 66 27.88 10.92 5.61
N ALA A 67 28.30 12.15 5.31
CA ALA A 67 27.38 13.26 5.07
C ALA A 67 26.43 12.98 3.90
N ALA A 68 26.95 12.55 2.76
CA ALA A 68 26.14 12.26 1.58
C ALA A 68 25.16 11.07 1.79
N LYS A 69 25.52 10.07 2.61
CA LYS A 69 24.61 8.97 2.98
C LYS A 69 23.51 9.43 3.93
N LYS A 70 23.81 10.36 4.85
CA LYS A 70 22.81 10.96 5.72
C LYS A 70 21.78 11.77 4.91
N ASP A 71 22.24 12.54 3.93
CA ASP A 71 21.36 13.27 3.01
C ASP A 71 20.45 12.36 2.15
N VAL A 72 20.76 11.05 2.05
CA VAL A 72 19.89 10.05 1.38
C VAL A 72 18.79 9.54 2.31
N ASP A 73 19.00 9.64 3.63
CA ASP A 73 18.06 9.19 4.67
C ASP A 73 17.10 10.28 5.17
N ASP A 74 17.46 11.55 4.98
CA ASP A 74 16.66 12.74 5.35
C ASP A 74 15.52 13.04 4.34
#